data_AF-A0A848WF76-F1
#
_entry.id   AF-A0A848WF76-F1
#
_cell.length_a   1.000
_cell.length_b   1.000
_cell.length_c   1.000
_cell.angle_alpha   90.00
_cell.angle_beta   90.00
_cell.angle_gamma   90.00
#
_symmetry.space_group_name_H-M   'P 1'
#
loop_
_entity.id
_entity.type
_entity.pdbx_description
1 polymer ?
#
loop_
_entity_poly.entity_id
_entity_poly.type
_entity_poly.pdbx_seq_one_letter_code
_entity_poly.pdbx_strand_id
1 'polypeptide(L)'
;ANTNGGRVSLGDDPNAAVEGADCVVTDTWVSMGDADAEQRCNLLTPYRIDAALMARANSDAIFMHCLPAHRGEEVDGDVIDGPQSVVWTEAGNRLPAQKSILLWCLGQDGFDA
;
A
#
# COMPACT_ATOMS: atom_id res chain seq x y z
N ALA A 1 9.64 -8.23 13.41
CA ALA A 1 9.54 -9.17 12.27
C ALA A 1 10.60 -10.27 12.37
N ASN A 2 11.90 -9.95 12.27
CA ASN A 2 12.97 -10.96 12.23
C ASN A 2 13.03 -11.87 13.47
N THR A 3 12.66 -11.36 14.65
CA THR A 3 12.59 -12.15 15.90
C THR A 3 11.33 -13.01 16.04
N ASN A 4 10.33 -12.80 15.17
CA ASN A 4 9.03 -13.49 15.19
C ASN A 4 8.79 -14.28 13.90
N GLY A 5 9.85 -14.63 13.15
CA GLY A 5 9.77 -15.43 11.92
C GLY A 5 9.46 -14.67 10.62
N GLY A 6 9.27 -13.35 10.68
CA GLY A 6 9.16 -12.51 9.49
C GLY A 6 10.51 -12.20 8.85
N ARG A 7 10.51 -11.82 7.56
CA ARG A 7 11.71 -11.37 6.83
C ARG A 7 11.52 -9.91 6.42
N VAL A 8 12.48 -9.06 6.76
CA VAL A 8 12.47 -7.64 6.38
C VAL A 8 13.76 -7.30 5.67
N SER A 9 13.63 -6.71 4.49
CA SER A 9 14.71 -6.12 3.71
C SER A 9 14.41 -4.64 3.47
N LEU A 10 15.46 -3.82 3.43
CA LEU A 10 15.39 -2.40 3.13
C LEU A 10 16.33 -2.15 1.95
N GLY A 11 15.90 -1.30 1.02
CA GLY A 11 16.65 -0.96 -0.18
C GLY A 11 16.02 0.23 -0.90
N ASP A 12 16.70 0.67 -1.95
CA ASP A 12 16.37 1.85 -2.76
C ASP A 12 16.12 1.49 -4.24
N ASP A 13 16.13 0.20 -4.58
CA ASP A 13 15.73 -0.30 -5.89
C ASP A 13 14.29 -0.83 -5.83
N PRO A 14 13.29 -0.08 -6.36
CA PRO A 14 11.91 -0.54 -6.41
C PRO A 14 11.78 -1.83 -7.22
N ASN A 15 12.68 -2.05 -8.18
CA ASN A 15 12.67 -3.26 -8.96
C ASN A 15 12.99 -4.49 -8.10
N ALA A 16 14.09 -4.45 -7.36
CA ALA A 16 14.41 -5.52 -6.42
C ALA A 16 13.31 -5.71 -5.34
N ALA A 17 12.63 -4.62 -4.93
CA ALA A 17 11.63 -4.66 -3.88
C ALA A 17 10.33 -5.40 -4.25
N VAL A 18 9.89 -5.30 -5.51
CA VAL A 18 8.63 -5.93 -5.96
C VAL A 18 8.80 -7.34 -6.52
N GLU A 19 10.03 -7.80 -6.76
CA GLU A 19 10.31 -9.09 -7.39
C GLU A 19 9.70 -10.25 -6.58
N GLY A 20 8.73 -10.94 -7.18
CA GLY A 20 8.03 -12.06 -6.55
C GLY A 20 7.11 -11.67 -5.38
N ALA A 21 6.73 -10.40 -5.25
CA ALA A 21 5.80 -9.95 -4.22
C ALA A 21 4.36 -10.39 -4.53
N ASP A 22 3.60 -10.76 -3.49
CA ASP A 22 2.16 -11.07 -3.59
C ASP A 22 1.27 -9.81 -3.42
N CYS A 23 1.85 -8.74 -2.87
CA CYS A 23 1.16 -7.48 -2.66
C CYS A 23 2.18 -6.34 -2.79
N VAL A 24 1.84 -5.34 -3.60
CA VAL A 24 2.59 -4.10 -3.74
C VAL A 24 1.76 -2.97 -3.13
N VAL A 25 2.36 -2.26 -2.18
CA VAL A 25 1.71 -1.16 -1.46
C VAL A 25 2.53 0.11 -1.66
N THR A 26 1.85 1.21 -1.96
CA THR A 26 2.46 2.54 -2.00
C THR A 26 1.57 3.56 -1.29
N ASP A 27 2.08 4.77 -1.12
CA ASP A 27 1.36 5.92 -0.55
C ASP A 27 1.82 7.20 -1.26
N THR A 28 1.06 8.27 -1.06
CA THR A 28 1.36 9.63 -1.47
C THR A 28 2.78 10.04 -1.08
N TRP A 29 3.51 10.59 -2.04
CA TRP A 29 4.89 11.03 -1.84
C TRP A 29 5.01 12.28 -0.96
N VAL A 30 4.00 13.14 -1.07
CA VAL A 30 3.90 14.42 -0.37
C VAL A 30 2.85 14.27 0.71
N SER A 31 3.27 14.34 1.97
CA SER A 31 2.37 14.21 3.10
C SER A 31 1.67 15.54 3.41
N MET A 32 0.66 15.48 4.28
CA MET A 32 0.01 16.68 4.80
C MET A 32 1.01 17.57 5.54
N GLY A 33 1.33 18.73 4.97
CA GLY A 33 2.18 19.75 5.59
C GLY A 33 3.60 19.87 5.03
N ASP A 34 3.95 19.10 4.00
CA ASP A 34 5.25 19.20 3.34
C ASP A 34 5.35 20.45 2.45
N ALA A 35 6.39 21.27 2.65
CA ALA A 35 6.64 22.49 1.86
C ALA A 35 7.32 22.23 0.51
N ASP A 36 8.02 21.10 0.38
CA ASP A 36 8.94 20.80 -0.74
C ASP A 36 8.36 19.73 -1.70
N ALA A 37 7.09 19.88 -2.08
CA ALA A 37 6.35 18.90 -2.87
C ALA A 37 7.07 18.52 -4.19
N GLU A 38 7.52 19.51 -4.97
CA GLU A 38 8.14 19.30 -6.28
C GLU A 38 9.47 18.51 -6.18
N GLN A 39 10.30 18.83 -5.19
CA GLN A 39 11.55 18.12 -4.97
C GLN A 39 11.31 16.65 -4.61
N ARG A 40 10.31 16.38 -3.74
CA ARG A 40 9.96 15.02 -3.34
C ARG A 40 9.42 14.21 -4.52
N CYS A 41 8.55 14.78 -5.34
CA CYS A 41 8.02 14.10 -6.53
C CYS A 41 9.16 13.71 -7.48
N ASN A 42 10.13 14.59 -7.71
CA ASN A 42 11.28 14.28 -8.57
C ASN A 42 12.14 13.13 -7.99
N LEU A 43 12.39 13.11 -6.68
CA LEU A 43 13.17 12.07 -6.02
C LEU A 43 12.46 10.71 -6.02
N LEU A 44 11.14 10.71 -5.88
CA LEU A 44 10.33 9.50 -5.74
C LEU A 44 9.74 9.01 -7.05
N THR A 45 9.88 9.75 -8.15
CA THR A 45 9.47 9.33 -9.50
C THR A 45 9.92 7.91 -9.87
N PRO A 46 11.15 7.46 -9.58
CA PRO A 46 11.58 6.08 -9.86
C PRO A 46 10.77 5.00 -9.11
N TYR A 47 10.07 5.37 -8.03
CA TYR A 47 9.28 4.47 -7.18
C TYR A 47 7.79 4.46 -7.53
N ARG A 48 7.39 5.13 -8.62
CA ARG A 48 6.00 5.06 -9.09
C ARG A 48 5.61 3.64 -9.38
N ILE A 49 4.40 3.27 -8.94
CA ILE A 49 3.80 2.00 -9.31
C ILE A 49 3.13 2.15 -10.68
N ASP A 50 3.80 1.64 -11.71
CA ASP A 50 3.27 1.52 -13.06
C ASP A 50 3.06 0.03 -13.44
N ALA A 51 2.48 -0.20 -14.62
CA ALA A 51 2.23 -1.56 -15.11
C ALA A 51 3.53 -2.38 -15.29
N ALA A 52 4.65 -1.74 -15.61
CA ALA A 52 5.94 -2.41 -15.81
C ALA A 52 6.52 -2.91 -14.47
N LEU A 53 6.41 -2.10 -13.41
CA LEU A 53 6.82 -2.46 -12.07
C LEU A 53 5.91 -3.56 -11.50
N MET A 54 4.60 -3.44 -11.67
CA MET A 54 3.64 -4.49 -11.26
C MET A 54 3.88 -5.82 -11.99
N ALA A 55 4.30 -5.80 -13.26
CA ALA A 55 4.62 -7.01 -14.02
C ALA A 55 5.83 -7.80 -13.48
N ARG A 56 6.61 -7.22 -12.54
CA ARG A 56 7.74 -7.89 -11.87
C ARG A 56 7.33 -8.52 -10.53
N ALA A 57 6.15 -8.19 -10.02
CA ALA A 57 5.52 -8.92 -8.93
C ALA A 57 4.94 -10.27 -9.42
N ASN A 58 4.39 -11.07 -8.52
CA ASN A 58 3.68 -12.28 -8.93
C ASN A 58 2.47 -11.94 -9.82
N SER A 59 2.11 -12.85 -10.73
CA SER A 59 1.02 -12.59 -11.71
C SER A 59 -0.35 -12.37 -11.08
N ASP A 60 -0.55 -12.88 -9.86
CA ASP A 60 -1.75 -12.73 -9.04
C ASP A 60 -1.56 -11.71 -7.91
N ALA A 61 -0.47 -10.94 -7.93
CA ALA A 61 -0.21 -9.92 -6.94
C ALA A 61 -1.30 -8.85 -6.95
N ILE A 62 -1.66 -8.38 -5.76
CA ILE A 62 -2.60 -7.27 -5.59
C ILE A 62 -1.86 -5.94 -5.43
N PHE A 63 -2.52 -4.87 -5.84
CA PHE A 63 -2.09 -3.50 -5.57
C PHE A 63 -2.98 -2.88 -4.47
N MET A 64 -2.34 -2.27 -3.47
CA MET A 64 -2.98 -1.61 -2.33
C MET A 64 -2.50 -0.16 -2.19
N HIS A 65 -3.38 0.69 -1.67
CA HIS A 65 -3.13 2.11 -1.43
C HIS A 65 -4.12 2.64 -0.39
N CYS A 66 -3.61 3.34 0.62
CA CYS A 66 -4.41 3.76 1.79
C CYS A 66 -5.44 4.88 1.50
N LEU A 67 -5.23 5.64 0.41
CA LEU A 67 -6.02 6.78 -0.10
C LEU A 67 -5.92 8.04 0.78
N PRO A 68 -6.09 9.25 0.20
CA PRO A 68 -6.29 9.55 -1.23
C PRO A 68 -5.04 9.26 -2.07
N ALA A 69 -5.22 8.99 -3.36
CA ALA A 69 -4.12 8.75 -4.31
C ALA A 69 -4.08 9.82 -5.41
N HIS A 70 -2.90 10.21 -5.83
CA HIS A 70 -2.60 11.09 -6.96
C HIS A 70 -2.17 10.25 -8.17
N ARG A 71 -3.11 10.03 -9.07
CA ARG A 71 -2.84 9.33 -10.35
C ARG A 71 -1.79 10.10 -11.14
N GLY A 72 -0.77 9.37 -11.61
CA GLY A 72 0.37 9.95 -12.32
C GLY A 72 1.45 10.54 -11.39
N GLU A 73 1.36 10.33 -10.08
CA GLU A 73 2.43 10.54 -9.11
C GLU A 73 2.89 9.19 -8.55
N GLU A 74 2.42 8.77 -7.36
CA GLU A 74 2.85 7.52 -6.74
C GLU A 74 2.34 6.25 -7.45
N VAL A 75 1.28 6.38 -8.25
CA VAL A 75 0.68 5.28 -9.00
C VAL A 75 0.09 5.78 -10.31
N ASP A 76 0.26 5.01 -11.38
CA ASP A 76 -0.42 5.28 -12.66
C ASP A 76 -1.91 4.88 -12.63
N GLY A 77 -2.72 5.58 -13.42
CA GLY A 77 -4.17 5.37 -13.44
C GLY A 77 -4.60 3.95 -13.82
N ASP A 78 -3.89 3.33 -14.75
CA ASP A 78 -4.14 1.96 -15.22
C ASP A 78 -3.83 0.89 -14.17
N VAL A 79 -2.95 1.17 -13.21
CA VAL A 79 -2.70 0.29 -12.05
C VAL A 79 -3.81 0.42 -11.02
N ILE A 80 -4.07 1.64 -10.51
CA ILE A 80 -5.05 1.84 -9.43
C ILE A 80 -6.50 1.56 -9.85
N ASP A 81 -6.83 1.78 -11.12
CA ASP A 81 -8.15 1.44 -11.70
C ASP A 81 -8.13 0.08 -12.43
N GLY A 82 -6.99 -0.63 -12.39
CA GLY A 82 -6.77 -1.90 -13.04
C GLY A 82 -7.28 -3.12 -12.26
N PRO A 83 -7.21 -4.32 -12.85
CA PRO A 83 -7.79 -5.53 -12.29
C PRO A 83 -7.07 -6.08 -11.05
N GLN A 84 -5.80 -5.71 -10.84
CA GLN A 84 -5.02 -6.11 -9.66
C GLN A 84 -5.26 -5.19 -8.45
N SER A 85 -5.91 -4.05 -8.65
CA SER A 85 -6.17 -3.08 -7.59
C SER A 85 -7.28 -3.53 -6.66
N VAL A 86 -7.02 -3.48 -5.36
CA VAL A 86 -8.02 -3.76 -4.32
C VAL A 86 -8.30 -2.54 -3.44
N VAL A 87 -7.92 -1.33 -3.87
CA VAL A 87 -7.97 -0.09 -3.05
C VAL A 87 -9.37 0.20 -2.48
N TRP A 88 -10.43 -0.13 -3.23
CA TRP A 88 -11.81 0.06 -2.75
C TRP A 88 -12.23 -0.99 -1.73
N THR A 89 -11.78 -2.23 -1.89
CA THR A 89 -11.96 -3.30 -0.91
C THR A 89 -11.18 -3.00 0.37
N GLU A 90 -9.94 -2.55 0.24
CA GLU A 90 -9.10 -2.07 1.34
C GLU A 90 -9.78 -0.93 2.11
N ALA A 91 -10.25 0.10 1.41
CA ALA A 91 -10.97 1.21 2.01
C ALA A 91 -12.26 0.75 2.70
N GLY A 92 -13.03 -0.15 2.06
CA GLY A 92 -14.24 -0.74 2.64
C GLY A 92 -13.97 -1.55 3.90
N ASN A 93 -12.83 -2.25 3.97
CA ASN A 93 -12.42 -3.08 5.10
C ASN A 93 -12.06 -2.26 6.36
N ARG A 94 -11.82 -0.94 6.23
CA ARG A 94 -11.65 -0.05 7.38
C ARG A 94 -12.85 -0.13 8.34
N LEU A 95 -14.08 -0.13 7.81
CA LEU A 95 -15.29 -0.13 8.61
C LEU A 95 -15.44 -1.40 9.49
N PRO A 96 -15.46 -2.63 8.94
CA PRO A 96 -15.56 -3.83 9.76
C PRO A 96 -14.35 -4.00 10.69
N ALA A 97 -13.12 -3.73 10.23
CA ALA A 97 -11.94 -3.84 11.08
C ALA A 97 -12.02 -2.90 12.30
N GLN A 98 -12.38 -1.63 12.09
CA GLN A 98 -12.50 -0.66 13.16
C GLN A 98 -13.68 -0.97 14.09
N LYS A 99 -14.81 -1.48 13.57
CA LYS A 99 -15.92 -1.98 14.42
C LYS A 99 -15.46 -3.09 15.35
N SER A 100 -14.72 -4.07 14.84
CA SER A 100 -14.19 -5.17 15.64
C SER A 100 -13.22 -4.67 16.72
N ILE A 101 -12.32 -3.73 16.39
CA ILE A 101 -11.42 -3.10 17.36
C ILE A 101 -12.21 -2.38 18.46
N LEU A 102 -13.27 -1.65 18.12
CA LEU A 102 -14.12 -0.98 19.10
C LEU A 102 -14.81 -1.98 20.03
N LEU A 103 -15.36 -3.07 19.51
CA LEU A 103 -15.96 -4.12 20.33
C LEU A 103 -14.94 -4.75 21.28
N TRP A 104 -13.74 -5.07 20.80
CA TRP A 104 -12.64 -5.59 21.62
C TRP A 104 -12.26 -4.62 22.74
N CYS A 105 -12.01 -3.35 22.42
CA CYS A 105 -11.67 -2.33 23.41
C CYS A 105 -12.76 -2.11 24.48
N LEU A 106 -14.02 -2.37 24.14
CA LEU A 106 -15.17 -2.21 25.04
C LEU A 106 -15.58 -3.50 25.75
N GLY A 107 -14.85 -4.62 25.55
CA GLY A 107 -15.18 -5.93 26.11
C GLY A 107 -16.52 -6.49 25.60
N GLN A 108 -16.86 -6.20 24.35
CA GLN A 108 -18.10 -6.60 23.66
C GLN A 108 -17.81 -7.53 22.46
N ASP A 109 -16.60 -8.07 22.38
CA ASP A 109 -16.11 -8.92 21.30
C ASP A 109 -16.50 -10.39 21.44
N GLY A 110 -17.02 -10.79 22.61
CA GLY A 110 -17.49 -12.15 22.88
C GLY A 110 -16.36 -13.17 23.06
N PHE A 111 -15.11 -12.73 23.19
CA PHE A 111 -13.96 -13.61 23.48
C PHE A 111 -13.68 -13.74 24.98
N ASP A 112 -14.19 -12.81 25.80
CA ASP A 112 -14.05 -12.79 27.27
C ASP A 112 -15.28 -13.37 28.01
N ALA A 113 -16.17 -14.10 27.32
CA ALA A 113 -17.35 -14.76 27.90
C ALA A 113 -17.08 -16.21 28.32
#